data_AF-A0A6P2BCZ5-F1
#
_entry.id   AF-A0A6P2BCZ5-F1
#
_cell.length_a   1.000
_cell.length_b   1.000
_cell.length_c   1.000
_cell.angle_alpha   90.00
_cell.angle_beta   90.00
_cell.angle_gamma   90.00
#
_symmetry.space_group_name_H-M   'P 1'
#
loop_
_entity.id
_entity.type
_entity.pdbx_description
1 polymer ?
#
loop_
_entity_poly.entity_id
_entity_poly.type
_entity_poly.pdbx_seq_one_letter_code
_entity_poly.pdbx_strand_id
1 'polypeptide(L)'
;MGDHVEHGRRISGAEYDRRLTALHGGQPPMPTPEQDRTVRRRQLDIAIDHRLGEDFPAERREQLWQVQQRLERSRLQTAVRYLWRRLTARKTPATLRPGDADVLADAVAAAYGEVLDDAELRAFLDLEPGERPALPAQADQ
;
A
#
# COMPACT_ATOMS: atom_id res chain seq x y z
N MET A 1 24.94 -11.60 6.06
CA MET A 1 24.78 -12.19 4.72
C MET A 1 23.28 -12.33 4.54
N GLY A 2 22.61 -11.26 4.10
CA GLY A 2 21.16 -11.29 3.89
C GLY A 2 20.94 -11.84 2.50
N ASP A 3 20.45 -13.07 2.40
CA ASP A 3 19.95 -13.60 1.13
C ASP A 3 18.85 -12.66 0.65
N HIS A 4 19.08 -12.00 -0.47
CA HIS A 4 18.01 -11.32 -1.19
C HIS A 4 17.06 -12.41 -1.67
N VAL A 5 15.93 -12.57 -1.01
CA VAL A 5 14.88 -13.49 -1.46
C VAL A 5 14.23 -12.85 -2.70
N GLU A 6 14.91 -12.99 -3.83
CA GLU A 6 14.38 -12.63 -5.15
C GLU A 6 13.47 -13.76 -5.61
N HIS A 7 12.16 -13.50 -5.65
CA HIS A 7 11.19 -14.47 -6.15
C HIS A 7 11.09 -14.33 -7.67
N GLY A 8 12.14 -14.75 -8.35
CA GLY A 8 12.23 -14.69 -9.81
C GLY A 8 12.56 -13.29 -10.34
N ARG A 9 12.20 -13.05 -11.61
CA ARG A 9 12.52 -11.80 -12.30
C ARG A 9 11.70 -10.65 -11.70
N ARG A 10 12.36 -9.54 -11.39
CA ARG A 10 11.68 -8.27 -11.09
C ARG A 10 11.42 -7.50 -12.37
N ILE A 11 10.22 -6.95 -12.49
CA ILE A 11 9.93 -6.02 -13.59
C ILE A 11 10.72 -4.73 -13.37
N SER A 12 11.19 -4.10 -14.45
CA SER A 12 11.90 -2.82 -14.35
C SER A 12 10.94 -1.69 -13.97
N GLY A 13 11.45 -0.58 -13.42
CA GLY A 13 10.62 0.61 -13.15
C GLY A 13 9.86 1.11 -14.39
N ALA A 14 10.51 1.14 -15.56
CA ALA A 14 9.85 1.48 -16.82
C ALA A 14 8.76 0.48 -17.25
N GLU A 15 8.84 -0.78 -16.80
CA GLU A 15 7.82 -1.78 -17.04
C GLU A 15 6.68 -1.68 -16.02
N TYR A 16 7.00 -1.41 -14.75
CA TYR A 16 6.05 -1.06 -13.71
C TYR A 16 5.16 0.11 -14.15
N ASP A 17 5.76 1.22 -14.58
CA ASP A 17 5.04 2.41 -15.02
C ASP A 17 4.13 2.12 -16.23
N ARG A 18 4.63 1.33 -17.18
CA ARG A 18 3.85 0.90 -18.34
C ARG A 18 2.66 0.04 -17.96
N ARG A 19 2.85 -0.97 -17.09
CA ARG A 19 1.78 -1.85 -16.61
C ARG A 19 0.74 -1.06 -15.80
N LEU A 20 1.18 -0.12 -14.95
CA LEU A 20 0.29 0.74 -14.16
C LEU A 20 -0.51 1.69 -15.05
N THR A 21 0.14 2.34 -16.02
CA THR A 21 -0.54 3.23 -16.98
C THR A 21 -1.58 2.48 -17.81
N ALA A 22 -1.22 1.28 -18.30
CA ALA A 22 -2.13 0.43 -19.06
C ALA A 22 -3.35 -0.01 -18.23
N LEU A 23 -3.15 -0.27 -16.93
CA LEU A 23 -4.23 -0.65 -16.02
C LEU A 23 -5.29 0.45 -15.87
N HIS A 24 -4.88 1.72 -15.85
CA HIS A 24 -5.78 2.87 -15.74
C HIS A 24 -6.36 3.33 -17.08
N GLY A 25 -5.64 3.13 -18.19
CA GLY A 25 -6.05 3.61 -19.51
C GLY A 25 -7.38 3.02 -20.03
N GLY A 26 -7.84 1.89 -19.48
CA GLY A 26 -9.10 1.24 -19.84
C GLY A 26 -10.26 1.47 -18.86
N GLN A 27 -10.09 2.28 -17.82
CA GLN A 27 -11.13 2.44 -16.80
C GLN A 27 -12.26 3.36 -17.25
N PRO A 28 -13.53 3.01 -16.94
CA PRO A 28 -14.65 3.92 -17.12
C PRO A 28 -14.50 5.13 -16.17
N PRO A 29 -15.06 6.30 -16.53
CA PRO A 29 -14.95 7.53 -15.73
C PRO A 29 -15.58 7.41 -14.33
N MET A 30 -16.54 6.50 -14.16
CA MET A 30 -17.08 6.11 -12.86
C MET A 30 -17.03 4.57 -12.74
N PRO A 31 -15.97 4.01 -12.15
CA PRO A 31 -15.88 2.57 -11.93
C PRO A 31 -16.86 2.12 -10.85
N THR A 32 -17.39 0.92 -11.00
CA THR A 32 -18.13 0.25 -9.93
C THR A 32 -17.19 -0.15 -8.78
N PRO A 33 -17.71 -0.39 -7.56
CA PRO A 33 -16.87 -0.86 -6.46
C PRO A 33 -16.08 -2.14 -6.76
N GLU A 34 -16.63 -3.04 -7.58
CA GLU A 34 -15.94 -4.28 -7.99
C GLU A 34 -14.82 -4.01 -9.00
N GLN A 35 -15.03 -3.06 -9.91
CA GLN A 35 -14.01 -2.64 -10.87
C GLN A 35 -12.85 -1.95 -10.15
N ASP A 36 -13.16 -1.05 -9.20
CA ASP A 36 -12.15 -0.40 -8.37
C ASP A 36 -11.34 -1.43 -7.57
N ARG A 37 -12.03 -2.39 -6.93
CA ARG A 37 -11.38 -3.49 -6.20
C ARG A 37 -10.46 -4.32 -7.09
N THR A 38 -10.89 -4.64 -8.31
CA THR A 38 -10.11 -5.41 -9.28
C THR A 38 -8.85 -4.64 -9.70
N VAL A 39 -8.98 -3.34 -9.93
CA VAL A 39 -7.83 -2.48 -10.26
C VAL A 39 -6.85 -2.41 -9.10
N ARG A 40 -7.31 -2.19 -7.87
CA ARG A 40 -6.41 -2.18 -6.70
C ARG A 40 -5.69 -3.51 -6.48
N ARG A 41 -6.37 -4.63 -6.70
CA ARG A 41 -5.73 -5.96 -6.67
C ARG A 41 -4.60 -6.05 -7.69
N ARG A 42 -4.86 -5.64 -8.93
CA ARG A 42 -3.84 -5.64 -10.00
C ARG A 42 -2.70 -4.66 -9.74
N GLN A 43 -2.97 -3.50 -9.12
CA GLN A 43 -1.92 -2.58 -8.69
C GLN A 43 -0.99 -3.22 -7.65
N LEU A 44 -1.56 -3.91 -6.65
CA LEU A 44 -0.78 -4.66 -5.67
C LEU A 44 0.07 -5.72 -6.34
N ASP A 45 -0.49 -6.49 -7.28
CA ASP A 45 0.25 -7.53 -7.98
C ASP A 45 1.42 -6.95 -8.81
N ILE A 46 1.21 -5.83 -9.50
CA ILE A 46 2.27 -5.11 -10.24
C ILE A 46 3.37 -4.60 -9.28
N ALA A 47 3.01 -4.12 -8.09
CA ALA A 47 3.97 -3.69 -7.08
C ALA A 47 4.79 -4.86 -6.53
N ILE A 48 4.15 -6.02 -6.30
CA ILE A 48 4.82 -7.26 -5.91
C ILE A 48 5.81 -7.70 -6.98
N ASP A 49 5.41 -7.72 -8.26
CA ASP A 49 6.28 -8.10 -9.37
C ASP A 49 7.51 -7.19 -9.48
N HIS A 50 7.36 -5.90 -9.16
CA HIS A 50 8.45 -4.92 -9.21
C HIS A 50 9.40 -5.05 -8.01
N ARG A 51 8.86 -5.26 -6.80
CA ARG A 51 9.65 -5.23 -5.55
C ARG A 51 10.16 -6.59 -5.09
N LEU A 52 9.37 -7.64 -5.31
CA LEU A 52 9.62 -8.98 -4.78
C LEU A 52 9.90 -10.00 -5.90
N GLY A 53 9.31 -9.79 -7.08
CA GLY A 53 9.52 -10.60 -8.28
C GLY A 53 8.27 -11.31 -8.77
N GLU A 54 8.26 -11.67 -10.06
CA GLU A 54 7.11 -12.28 -10.75
C GLU A 54 6.75 -13.68 -10.19
N ASP A 55 7.70 -14.41 -9.60
CA ASP A 55 7.47 -15.75 -9.04
C ASP A 55 7.07 -15.71 -7.55
N PHE A 56 6.74 -14.53 -7.00
CA PHE A 56 6.31 -14.41 -5.61
C PHE A 56 5.07 -15.31 -5.31
N PRO A 57 5.09 -16.12 -4.24
CA PRO A 57 4.08 -17.16 -4.00
C PRO A 57 2.65 -16.63 -4.00
N ALA A 58 1.77 -17.26 -4.80
CA ALA A 58 0.37 -16.84 -4.95
C ALA A 58 -0.40 -16.79 -3.62
N GLU A 59 -0.12 -17.72 -2.70
CA GLU A 59 -0.71 -17.77 -1.36
C GLU A 59 -0.36 -16.51 -0.55
N ARG A 60 0.90 -16.06 -0.64
CA ARG A 60 1.38 -14.85 0.03
C ARG A 60 0.84 -13.59 -0.65
N ARG A 61 0.69 -13.59 -1.99
CA ARG A 61 0.00 -12.51 -2.73
C ARG A 61 -1.44 -12.33 -2.22
N GLU A 62 -2.16 -13.41 -1.93
CA GLU A 62 -3.51 -13.34 -1.36
C GLU A 62 -3.50 -12.83 0.08
N GLN A 63 -2.55 -13.25 0.90
CA GLN A 63 -2.41 -12.73 2.27
C GLN A 63 -2.15 -11.21 2.27
N LEU A 64 -1.24 -10.72 1.42
CA LEU A 64 -0.99 -9.28 1.24
C LEU A 64 -2.26 -8.53 0.83
N TRP A 65 -3.08 -9.12 -0.03
CA TRP A 65 -4.34 -8.52 -0.44
C TRP A 65 -5.36 -8.44 0.69
N GLN A 66 -5.44 -9.46 1.54
CA GLN A 66 -6.29 -9.43 2.72
C GLN A 66 -5.83 -8.37 3.73
N VAL A 67 -4.51 -8.21 3.90
CA VAL A 67 -3.92 -7.14 4.72
C VAL A 67 -4.30 -5.77 4.16
N GLN A 68 -4.13 -5.55 2.85
CA GLN A 68 -4.50 -4.30 2.20
C GLN A 68 -5.99 -3.99 2.38
N GLN A 69 -6.88 -4.96 2.17
CA GLN A 69 -8.31 -4.78 2.39
C GLN A 69 -8.67 -4.42 3.84
N ARG A 70 -7.97 -5.02 4.82
CA ARG A 70 -8.17 -4.72 6.25
C ARG A 70 -7.76 -3.28 6.54
N LEU A 71 -6.61 -2.84 6.02
CA LEU A 71 -6.13 -1.47 6.16
C LEU A 71 -7.07 -0.46 5.50
N GLU A 72 -7.58 -0.76 4.30
CA GLU A 72 -8.55 0.10 3.60
C GLU A 72 -9.85 0.26 4.37
N ARG A 73 -10.41 -0.83 4.93
CA ARG A 73 -11.61 -0.76 5.76
C ARG A 73 -11.39 0.10 7.00
N SER A 74 -10.24 -0.06 7.68
CA SER A 74 -9.88 0.74 8.85
C SER A 74 -9.67 2.23 8.52
N ARG A 75 -9.05 2.54 7.37
CA ARG A 75 -8.87 3.90 6.87
C ARG A 75 -10.21 4.55 6.50
N LEU A 76 -11.10 3.81 5.82
CA LEU A 76 -12.47 4.24 5.50
C LEU A 76 -13.28 4.53 6.76
N GLN A 77 -13.23 3.65 7.76
CA GLN A 77 -13.93 3.84 9.03
C GLN A 77 -13.43 5.10 9.75
N THR A 78 -12.12 5.34 9.70
CA THR A 78 -11.50 6.54 10.26
C THR A 78 -11.93 7.80 9.50
N ALA A 79 -11.88 7.79 8.16
CA ALA A 79 -12.35 8.90 7.32
C ALA A 79 -13.85 9.22 7.54
N VAL A 80 -14.69 8.19 7.63
CA VAL A 80 -16.12 8.33 7.96
C VAL A 80 -16.30 8.91 9.36
N ARG A 81 -15.54 8.44 10.36
CA ARG A 81 -15.56 9.00 11.72
C ARG A 81 -15.14 10.47 11.73
N TYR A 82 -14.11 10.85 10.96
CA TYR A 82 -13.68 12.25 10.84
C TYR A 82 -14.73 13.11 10.13
N LEU A 83 -15.36 12.61 9.07
CA LEU A 83 -16.44 13.30 8.37
C LEU A 83 -17.63 13.50 9.30
N TRP A 84 -18.04 12.47 10.04
CA TRP A 84 -19.07 12.57 11.09
C TRP A 84 -18.69 13.58 12.16
N ARG A 85 -17.45 13.53 12.67
CA ARG A 85 -16.96 14.47 13.70
C ARG A 85 -16.92 15.90 13.18
N ARG A 86 -16.63 16.13 11.88
CA ARG A 86 -16.66 17.45 11.25
C ARG A 86 -18.08 17.96 11.03
N LEU A 87 -19.02 17.06 10.72
CA LEU A 87 -20.44 17.39 10.57
C LEU A 87 -21.10 17.69 11.92
N THR A 88 -20.69 17.03 13.00
CA THR A 88 -21.22 17.26 14.35
C THR A 88 -20.46 18.32 15.15
N ALA A 89 -19.15 18.47 14.94
CA ALA A 89 -18.33 19.50 15.58
C ALA A 89 -18.27 20.76 14.71
N ARG A 90 -19.24 21.66 14.92
CA ARG A 90 -19.32 22.96 14.23
C ARG A 90 -18.11 23.89 14.45
N LYS A 91 -17.10 23.57 15.29
CA LYS A 91 -16.04 24.53 15.68
C LYS A 91 -14.67 23.94 16.13
N THR A 92 -14.17 22.83 15.61
CA THR A 92 -12.75 22.47 15.87
C THR A 92 -12.03 21.95 14.62
N PRO A 93 -10.97 22.63 14.15
CA PRO A 93 -10.13 22.10 13.08
C PRO A 93 -9.34 20.91 13.61
N ALA A 94 -9.66 19.72 13.11
CA ALA A 94 -8.87 18.52 13.36
C ALA A 94 -7.62 18.57 12.46
N THR A 95 -6.58 19.25 12.90
CA THR A 95 -5.24 19.12 12.29
C THR A 95 -4.66 17.77 12.68
N LEU A 96 -4.23 16.97 11.70
CA LEU A 96 -3.38 15.79 11.91
C LEU A 96 -2.12 16.22 12.66
N ARG A 97 -1.78 15.52 13.75
CA ARG A 97 -0.52 15.79 14.45
C ARG A 97 0.62 15.16 13.65
N PRO A 98 1.82 15.79 13.63
CA PRO A 98 2.98 15.27 12.90
C PRO A 98 3.34 13.81 13.24
N GLY A 99 3.02 13.31 14.44
CA GLY A 99 3.28 11.92 14.85
C GLY A 99 2.20 10.88 14.46
N ASP A 100 1.05 11.31 13.90
CA ASP A 100 0.01 10.37 13.49
C ASP A 100 0.39 9.62 12.20
N ALA A 101 1.26 10.21 11.37
CA ALA A 101 1.75 9.59 10.14
C ALA A 101 2.70 8.42 10.42
N ASP A 102 3.62 8.60 11.38
CA ASP A 102 4.59 7.58 11.79
C ASP A 102 3.88 6.35 12.40
N VAL A 103 2.89 6.59 13.27
CA VAL A 103 2.11 5.50 13.89
C VAL A 103 1.33 4.71 12.84
N LEU A 104 0.80 5.38 11.81
CA LEU A 104 0.11 4.70 10.71
C LEU A 104 1.08 3.92 9.82
N ALA A 105 2.28 4.44 9.60
CA ALA A 105 3.30 3.77 8.82
C ALA A 105 3.84 2.52 9.52
N ASP A 106 4.09 2.61 10.83
CA ASP A 106 4.45 1.47 11.68
C ASP A 106 3.34 0.40 11.69
N ALA A 107 2.07 0.81 11.79
CA ALA A 107 0.94 -0.13 11.74
C ALA A 107 0.81 -0.83 10.37
N VAL A 108 1.12 -0.13 9.28
CA VAL A 108 1.13 -0.71 7.92
C VAL A 108 2.28 -1.70 7.77
N ALA A 109 3.48 -1.35 8.24
CA ALA A 109 4.63 -2.23 8.19
C ALA A 109 4.44 -3.48 9.06
N ALA A 110 3.90 -3.33 10.28
CA ALA A 110 3.56 -4.45 11.14
C ALA A 110 2.56 -5.41 10.47
N ALA A 111 1.53 -4.86 9.81
CA ALA A 111 0.53 -5.67 9.12
C ALA A 111 1.10 -6.42 7.91
N TYR A 112 2.03 -5.82 7.17
CA TYR A 112 2.72 -6.51 6.08
C TYR A 112 3.79 -7.50 6.57
N GLY A 113 4.44 -7.23 7.71
CA GLY A 113 5.37 -8.15 8.37
C GLY A 113 4.74 -9.43 8.93
N GLU A 114 3.40 -9.50 9.03
CA GLU A 114 2.70 -10.77 9.27
C GLU A 114 2.82 -11.75 8.09
N VAL A 115 3.12 -11.23 6.89
CA VAL A 115 3.12 -11.98 5.63
C VAL A 115 4.49 -12.02 4.97
N LEU A 116 5.25 -10.93 5.07
CA LEU A 116 6.59 -10.76 4.52
C LEU A 116 7.64 -10.99 5.60
N ASP A 117 8.77 -11.59 5.23
CA ASP A 117 9.93 -11.60 6.11
C ASP A 117 10.59 -10.21 6.18
N ASP A 118 11.54 -10.03 7.10
CA ASP A 118 12.21 -8.75 7.31
C ASP A 118 12.98 -8.22 6.10
N ALA A 119 13.43 -9.09 5.19
CA ALA A 119 14.15 -8.68 3.98
C ALA A 119 13.17 -8.26 2.88
N GLU A 120 12.12 -9.02 2.69
CA GLU A 120 11.03 -8.76 1.76
C GLU A 120 10.23 -7.53 2.16
N LEU A 121 9.95 -7.34 3.45
CA LEU A 121 9.23 -6.16 3.96
C LEU A 121 10.01 -4.88 3.64
N ARG A 122 11.33 -4.89 3.84
CA ARG A 122 12.19 -3.75 3.48
C ARG A 122 12.21 -3.51 1.97
N ALA A 123 12.34 -4.57 1.17
CA ALA A 123 12.31 -4.46 -0.28
C ALA A 123 10.95 -3.95 -0.80
N PHE A 124 9.85 -4.39 -0.20
CA PHE A 124 8.49 -4.01 -0.58
C PHE A 124 8.15 -2.57 -0.19
N LEU A 125 8.60 -2.12 0.98
CA LEU A 125 8.41 -0.76 1.47
C LEU A 125 9.47 0.23 0.97
N ASP A 126 10.45 -0.23 0.19
CA ASP A 126 11.57 0.58 -0.32
C ASP A 126 12.40 1.24 0.79
N LEU A 127 12.61 0.50 1.90
CA LEU A 127 13.32 1.01 3.07
C LEU A 127 14.82 0.71 2.98
N GLU A 128 15.64 1.75 3.10
CA GLU A 128 17.09 1.58 3.28
C GLU A 128 17.39 0.91 4.63
N PRO A 129 18.54 0.21 4.78
CA PRO A 129 18.90 -0.45 6.04
C PRO A 129 19.02 0.56 7.20
N GLY A 130 18.03 0.54 8.09
CA GLY A 130 17.92 1.45 9.25
C GLY A 130 16.79 2.48 9.14
N GLU A 131 16.06 2.50 8.03
CA GLU A 131 14.97 3.45 7.78
C GLU A 131 13.64 2.94 8.34
N ARG A 132 12.83 3.87 8.87
CA ARG A 132 11.48 3.56 9.37
C ARG A 132 10.48 3.65 8.22
N PRO A 133 9.44 2.79 8.20
CA PRO A 133 8.32 2.96 7.29
C PRO A 133 7.76 4.37 7.48
N ALA A 134 7.77 5.18 6.42
CA ALA A 134 7.05 6.44 6.38
C ALA A 134 5.94 6.29 5.33
N LEU A 135 4.72 6.72 5.65
CA LEU A 135 3.70 6.85 4.61
C LEU A 135 4.13 7.95 3.64
N PRO A 136 3.81 7.85 2.34
CA PRO A 136 3.90 8.97 1.41
C PRO A 136 2.82 10.00 1.74
N ALA A 137 2.93 10.62 2.90
CA ALA A 137 2.34 11.89 3.21
C ALA A 137 3.53 12.84 3.32
N GLN A 138 3.78 13.57 2.23
CA GLN A 138 4.88 14.56 2.02
C GLN A 138 6.07 14.06 1.19
N ALA A 139 5.82 13.75 -0.09
CA ALA A 139 6.81 13.90 -1.15
C ALA A 139 6.25 14.86 -2.21
N ASP A 140 5.87 16.07 -1.77
CA ASP A 140 5.80 17.28 -2.60
C ASP A 140 5.44 18.48 -1.70
N GLN A 141 6.47 19.19 -1.26
CA GLN A 141 6.48 20.64 -1.06
C GLN A 141 7.91 21.14 -0.87
#